data_AF-A0A1U9JXK2-F1
#
_entry.id   AF-A0A1U9JXK2-F1
#
_cell.length_a   1.000
_cell.length_b   1.000
_cell.length_c   1.000
_cell.angle_alpha   90.00
_cell.angle_beta   90.00
_cell.angle_gamma   90.00
#
_symmetry.space_group_name_H-M   'P 1'
#
loop_
_entity.id
_entity.type
_entity.pdbx_description
1 polymer ?
#
loop_
_entity_poly.entity_id
_entity_poly.type
_entity_poly.pdbx_seq_one_letter_code
_entity_poly.pdbx_strand_id
1 'polypeptide(L)'
;MAKQVFHLVSDAVRRNARQAILNAPEGYMCDISPPTKKRIQEEKYHAMIGDIAKQVDLIGCRRNTEDAKRLLIDAFARVMREAGTPLRQEGRILPSLDGSGFVQLGIQSRKFTVKEASEFIEYLYAFGSERGVFWSERVDIPEWVK
;
A
#
# COMPACT_ATOMS: atom_id res chain seq x y z
N MET A 1 6.35 -19.20 11.83
CA MET A 1 6.00 -19.45 10.41
C MET A 1 5.86 -18.11 9.69
N ALA A 2 6.13 -18.04 8.37
CA ALA A 2 5.84 -16.84 7.58
C ALA A 2 4.32 -16.62 7.45
N LYS A 3 3.88 -15.38 7.25
CA LYS A 3 2.45 -15.02 7.11
C LYS A 3 1.82 -15.77 5.93
N GLN A 4 0.77 -16.55 6.18
CA GLN A 4 -0.02 -17.25 5.15
C GLN A 4 -1.37 -16.54 4.95
N VAL A 5 -1.80 -16.43 3.69
CA VAL A 5 -3.06 -15.77 3.32
C VAL A 5 -3.74 -16.64 2.27
N PHE A 6 -5.02 -16.95 2.48
CA PHE A 6 -5.81 -17.79 1.58
C PHE A 6 -7.00 -17.00 1.02
N HIS A 7 -7.07 -16.85 -0.30
CA HIS A 7 -8.26 -16.36 -0.98
C HIS A 7 -9.15 -17.56 -1.31
N LEU A 8 -10.30 -17.69 -0.63
CA LEU A 8 -11.17 -18.87 -0.69
C LEU A 8 -11.98 -18.96 -2.01
N VAL A 9 -11.29 -19.06 -3.14
CA VAL A 9 -11.86 -19.07 -4.50
C VAL A 9 -12.22 -20.47 -5.02
N SER A 10 -11.74 -21.53 -4.37
CA SER A 10 -12.02 -22.92 -4.75
C SER A 10 -11.95 -23.87 -3.55
N ASP A 11 -12.54 -25.05 -3.68
CA ASP A 11 -12.50 -26.08 -2.63
C ASP A 11 -11.08 -26.59 -2.34
N ALA A 12 -10.19 -26.57 -3.33
CA ALA A 12 -8.78 -26.86 -3.13
C ALA A 12 -8.14 -25.87 -2.14
N VAL A 13 -8.40 -24.57 -2.30
CA VAL A 13 -7.85 -23.54 -1.39
C VAL A 13 -8.46 -23.65 0.01
N ARG A 14 -9.75 -24.00 0.12
CA ARG A 14 -10.40 -24.26 1.42
C ARG A 14 -9.75 -25.44 2.16
N ARG A 15 -9.41 -26.52 1.47
CA ARG A 15 -8.67 -27.66 2.06
C ARG A 15 -7.30 -27.24 2.58
N ASN A 16 -6.56 -26.42 1.81
CA ASN A 16 -5.26 -25.92 2.23
C ASN A 16 -5.36 -25.01 3.46
N ALA A 17 -6.35 -24.11 3.49
CA ALA A 17 -6.60 -23.23 4.64
C ALA A 17 -6.93 -24.05 5.90
N ARG A 18 -7.76 -25.09 5.78
CA ARG A 18 -8.04 -26.04 6.88
C ARG A 18 -6.77 -26.69 7.42
N GLN A 19 -5.90 -27.17 6.54
CA GLN A 19 -4.65 -27.82 6.96
C GLN A 19 -3.71 -26.83 7.69
N ALA A 20 -3.66 -25.58 7.22
CA ALA A 20 -2.88 -24.54 7.87
C ALA A 20 -3.38 -24.22 9.29
N ILE A 21 -4.71 -24.21 9.49
CA ILE A 21 -5.32 -24.02 10.82
C ILE A 21 -4.96 -25.18 11.76
N LEU A 22 -5.06 -26.43 11.29
CA LEU A 22 -4.74 -27.61 12.11
C LEU A 22 -3.26 -27.66 12.53
N ASN A 23 -2.36 -27.15 11.69
CA ASN A 23 -0.93 -27.13 11.96
C ASN A 23 -0.47 -25.86 12.70
N ALA A 24 -1.37 -24.92 12.99
CA ALA A 24 -1.02 -23.65 13.62
C ALA A 24 -0.60 -23.88 15.09
N PRO A 25 0.51 -23.29 15.56
CA PRO A 25 0.91 -23.38 16.97
C PRO A 25 -0.10 -22.70 17.90
N GLU A 26 -0.07 -23.06 19.19
CA GLU A 26 -0.88 -22.41 20.22
C GLU A 26 -0.61 -20.89 20.26
N GLY A 27 -1.68 -20.11 20.43
CA GLY A 27 -1.63 -18.64 20.44
C GLY A 27 -1.72 -17.97 19.06
N TYR A 28 -1.81 -18.71 17.95
CA TYR A 28 -2.05 -18.14 16.62
C TYR A 28 -3.52 -17.74 16.42
N MET A 29 -3.75 -16.64 15.68
CA MET A 29 -5.09 -16.09 15.41
C MET A 29 -5.55 -16.39 13.98
N CYS A 30 -6.83 -16.76 13.82
CA CYS A 30 -7.49 -16.93 12.53
C CYS A 30 -8.58 -15.88 12.35
N ASP A 31 -8.55 -15.14 11.24
CA ASP A 31 -9.58 -14.17 10.85
C ASP A 31 -10.24 -14.64 9.54
N ILE A 32 -11.57 -14.69 9.53
CA ILE A 32 -12.36 -14.97 8.34
C ILE A 32 -13.22 -13.74 8.06
N SER A 33 -12.92 -13.07 6.96
CA SER A 33 -13.62 -11.85 6.52
C SER A 33 -13.92 -11.91 5.02
N PRO A 34 -14.94 -11.18 4.53
CA PRO A 34 -15.15 -11.00 3.10
C PRO A 34 -13.90 -10.46 2.40
N PRO A 35 -13.68 -10.76 1.10
CA PRO A 35 -12.59 -10.16 0.35
C PRO A 35 -12.77 -8.64 0.30
N THR A 36 -11.98 -7.92 1.09
CA THR A 36 -12.01 -6.47 1.04
C THR A 36 -11.34 -6.05 -0.26
N LYS A 37 -12.09 -5.50 -1.22
CA LYS A 37 -11.54 -4.92 -2.49
C LYS A 37 -10.34 -4.00 -2.23
N LYS A 38 -10.37 -3.35 -1.07
CA LYS A 38 -9.27 -2.58 -0.49
C LYS A 38 -7.94 -3.34 -0.48
N ARG A 39 -7.90 -4.61 -0.05
CA ARG A 39 -6.66 -5.37 0.13
C ARG A 39 -5.89 -5.59 -1.18
N ILE A 40 -6.58 -5.84 -2.29
CA ILE A 40 -5.95 -6.00 -3.61
C ILE A 40 -5.28 -4.67 -4.03
N GLN A 41 -5.98 -3.55 -3.85
CA GLN A 41 -5.40 -2.23 -4.11
C GLN A 41 -4.24 -1.93 -3.15
N GLU A 42 -4.34 -2.32 -1.88
CA GLU A 42 -3.25 -2.19 -0.90
C GLU A 42 -2.01 -2.96 -1.34
N GLU A 43 -2.15 -4.24 -1.67
CA GLU A 43 -1.04 -5.07 -2.15
C GLU A 43 -0.43 -4.49 -3.43
N LYS A 44 -1.25 -3.96 -4.34
CA LYS A 44 -0.81 -3.31 -5.58
C LYS A 44 0.03 -2.05 -5.32
N TYR A 45 -0.48 -1.06 -4.61
CA TYR A 45 0.30 0.16 -4.36
C TYR A 45 1.55 -0.14 -3.50
N HIS A 46 1.51 -1.15 -2.62
CA HIS A 46 2.68 -1.57 -1.85
C HIS A 46 3.79 -2.16 -2.75
N ALA A 47 3.44 -2.94 -3.76
CA ALA A 47 4.39 -3.41 -4.77
C ALA A 47 4.99 -2.24 -5.56
N MET A 48 4.15 -1.31 -6.03
CA MET A 48 4.58 -0.11 -6.76
C MET A 48 5.55 0.76 -5.94
N ILE A 49 5.26 0.99 -4.66
CA ILE A 49 6.18 1.73 -3.77
C ILE A 49 7.51 0.97 -3.64
N GLY A 50 7.47 -0.36 -3.56
CA GLY A 50 8.68 -1.18 -3.54
C GLY A 50 9.54 -0.99 -4.79
N ASP A 51 8.91 -0.93 -5.95
CA ASP A 51 9.61 -0.69 -7.23
C ASP A 51 10.19 0.73 -7.30
N ILE A 52 9.42 1.74 -6.89
CA ILE A 52 9.90 3.13 -6.80
C ILE A 52 11.09 3.23 -5.86
N ALA A 53 11.01 2.66 -4.65
CA ALA A 53 12.08 2.71 -3.66
C ALA A 53 13.39 2.12 -4.19
N LYS A 54 13.30 1.05 -5.01
CA LYS A 54 14.45 0.40 -5.66
C LYS A 54 14.97 1.12 -6.89
N GLN A 55 14.17 1.98 -7.55
CA GLN A 55 14.53 2.58 -8.85
C GLN A 55 14.69 4.12 -8.87
N VAL A 56 14.05 4.83 -7.94
CA VAL A 56 14.13 6.29 -7.79
C VAL A 56 14.90 6.73 -6.54
N ASP A 57 15.70 7.79 -6.66
CA ASP A 57 16.22 8.55 -5.52
C ASP A 57 15.18 9.56 -5.04
N LEU A 58 14.70 9.39 -3.80
CA LEU A 58 13.70 10.26 -3.18
C LEU A 58 14.39 11.22 -2.21
N ILE A 59 14.43 12.49 -2.59
CA ILE A 59 15.11 13.56 -1.82
C ILE A 59 16.60 13.23 -1.67
N GLY A 60 17.29 13.13 -2.81
CA GLY A 60 18.75 13.02 -2.88
C GLY A 60 19.35 11.65 -2.53
N CYS A 61 18.55 10.64 -2.14
CA CYS A 61 19.05 9.28 -1.96
C CYS A 61 17.94 8.21 -2.04
N ARG A 62 18.39 6.95 -2.16
CA ARG A 62 17.56 5.76 -2.01
C ARG A 62 16.91 5.70 -0.64
N ARG A 63 15.61 5.38 -0.61
CA ARG A 63 14.84 5.20 0.62
C ARG A 63 14.40 3.76 0.76
N ASN A 64 14.28 3.29 1.99
CA ASN A 64 13.57 2.02 2.22
C ASN A 64 12.09 2.18 1.86
N THR A 65 11.38 1.06 1.71
CA THR A 65 9.99 1.05 1.26
C THR A 65 9.06 1.84 2.19
N GLU A 66 9.28 1.82 3.51
CA GLU A 66 8.42 2.53 4.46
C GLU A 66 8.64 4.05 4.43
N ASP A 67 9.87 4.51 4.25
CA ASP A 67 10.18 5.93 4.10
C ASP A 67 9.69 6.45 2.75
N ALA A 68 9.92 5.70 1.67
CA ALA A 68 9.38 6.01 0.34
C ALA A 68 7.86 6.15 0.38
N LYS A 69 7.18 5.21 1.05
CA LYS A 69 5.72 5.25 1.27
C LYS A 69 5.28 6.54 1.93
N ARG A 70 5.94 6.96 3.03
CA ARG A 70 5.57 8.20 3.75
C ARG A 70 5.72 9.43 2.86
N LEU A 71 6.81 9.51 2.10
CA LEU A 71 7.07 10.61 1.18
C LEU A 71 6.04 10.67 0.04
N LEU A 72 5.75 9.53 -0.58
CA LEU A 72 4.79 9.44 -1.70
C LEU A 72 3.37 9.78 -1.23
N ILE A 73 2.97 9.33 -0.03
CA ILE A 73 1.66 9.68 0.54
C ILE A 73 1.57 11.18 0.85
N ASP A 74 2.63 11.80 1.41
CA ASP A 74 2.65 13.24 1.66
C ASP A 74 2.52 14.04 0.36
N ALA A 75 3.30 13.67 -0.66
CA ALA A 75 3.25 14.31 -1.98
C ALA A 75 1.87 14.14 -2.65
N PHE A 76 1.31 12.93 -2.62
CA PHE A 76 -0.04 12.66 -3.12
C PHE A 76 -1.10 13.52 -2.42
N ALA A 77 -1.03 13.65 -1.10
CA ALA A 77 -1.97 14.47 -0.34
C ALA A 77 -1.92 15.97 -0.72
N ARG A 78 -0.74 16.48 -1.11
CA ARG A 78 -0.59 17.85 -1.62
C ARG A 78 -1.24 18.01 -2.99
N VAL A 79 -0.98 17.08 -3.91
CA VAL A 79 -1.59 17.07 -5.25
C VAL A 79 -3.11 17.02 -5.17
N MET A 80 -3.67 16.15 -4.33
CA MET A 80 -5.13 16.04 -4.14
C MET A 80 -5.74 17.32 -3.56
N ARG A 81 -5.02 18.00 -2.66
CA ARG A 81 -5.47 19.29 -2.10
C ARG A 81 -5.48 20.38 -3.17
N GLU A 82 -4.44 20.45 -4.00
CA GLU A 82 -4.33 21.40 -5.11
C GLU A 82 -5.40 21.15 -6.19
N ALA A 83 -5.73 19.87 -6.44
CA ALA A 83 -6.80 19.46 -7.34
C ALA A 83 -8.22 19.67 -6.78
N GLY A 84 -8.37 20.25 -5.58
CA GLY A 84 -9.67 20.51 -4.96
C GLY A 84 -10.39 19.27 -4.41
N THR A 85 -9.70 18.14 -4.31
CA THR A 85 -10.24 16.85 -3.83
C THR A 85 -9.40 16.29 -2.68
N PRO A 86 -9.23 17.04 -1.56
CA PRO A 86 -8.33 16.64 -0.49
C PRO A 86 -8.71 15.27 0.11
N LEU A 87 -7.69 14.53 0.55
CA LEU A 87 -7.91 13.29 1.29
C LEU A 87 -8.71 13.56 2.57
N ARG A 88 -9.49 12.58 3.01
CA ARG A 88 -10.19 12.66 4.31
C ARG A 88 -9.26 12.77 5.50
N GLN A 89 -7.99 12.43 5.31
CA GLN A 89 -6.97 12.50 6.35
C GLN A 89 -6.04 13.67 6.11
N GLU A 90 -5.66 14.30 7.21
CA GLU A 90 -4.67 15.37 7.22
C GLU A 90 -3.48 14.93 8.06
N GLY A 91 -2.28 15.09 7.50
CA GLY A 91 -1.04 14.96 8.26
C GLY A 91 -0.93 16.13 9.24
N ARG A 92 -0.42 15.86 10.45
CA ARG A 92 -0.23 16.87 11.49
C ARG A 92 1.15 16.73 12.10
N ILE A 93 1.71 17.83 12.58
CA ILE A 93 2.95 17.85 13.36
C ILE A 93 2.57 18.28 14.77
N LEU A 94 2.91 17.45 15.75
CA LEU A 94 2.66 17.72 17.17
C LEU A 94 3.99 17.81 17.92
N PRO A 95 4.07 18.56 19.03
CA PRO A 95 5.19 18.44 19.95
C PRO A 95 5.33 17.01 20.46
N SER A 96 6.56 16.58 20.73
CA SER A 96 6.81 15.34 21.45
C SER A 96 6.27 15.45 22.89
N LEU A 97 5.96 14.32 23.51
CA LEU A 97 5.35 14.28 24.85
C LEU A 97 6.25 14.90 25.93
N ASP A 98 7.57 14.86 25.72
CA ASP A 98 8.60 15.45 26.58
C ASP A 98 8.98 16.89 26.16
N GLY A 99 8.40 17.41 25.07
CA GLY A 99 8.68 18.74 24.54
C GLY A 99 10.05 18.92 23.88
N SER A 100 10.84 17.85 23.73
CA SER A 100 12.18 17.91 23.15
C SER A 100 12.21 18.08 21.63
N GLY A 101 11.08 17.87 20.95
CA GLY A 101 10.99 17.99 19.50
C GLY A 101 9.57 17.87 18.96
N PHE A 102 9.47 17.31 17.76
CA PHE A 102 8.22 17.19 17.03
C PHE A 102 8.03 15.78 16.48
N VAL A 103 6.76 15.37 16.42
CA VAL A 103 6.33 14.09 15.85
C VAL A 103 5.38 14.39 14.69
N GLN A 104 5.75 13.93 13.50
CA GLN A 104 4.84 13.97 12.36
C GLN A 104 3.88 12.77 12.41
N LEU A 105 2.61 13.07 12.61
CA LEU A 105 1.51 12.12 12.45
C LEU A 105 1.06 12.15 10.98
N GLY A 106 1.70 11.30 10.17
CA GLY A 106 1.40 11.17 8.75
C GLY A 106 0.05 10.51 8.45
N ILE A 107 -0.40 10.69 7.22
CA ILE A 107 -1.58 10.04 6.66
C ILE A 107 -1.35 8.53 6.57
N GLN A 108 -2.36 7.74 6.96
CA GLN A 108 -2.25 6.29 7.05
C GLN A 108 -2.96 5.62 5.87
N SER A 109 -2.20 5.02 4.93
CA SER A 109 -2.75 4.35 3.73
C SER A 109 -3.75 3.23 4.07
N ARG A 110 -3.57 2.53 5.21
CA ARG A 110 -4.52 1.51 5.70
C ARG A 110 -5.94 2.03 5.97
N LYS A 111 -6.12 3.35 6.04
CA LYS A 111 -7.40 4.02 6.25
C LYS A 111 -7.95 4.67 4.98
N PHE A 112 -7.26 4.52 3.84
CA PHE A 112 -7.79 4.96 2.55
C PHE A 112 -9.12 4.26 2.25
N THR A 113 -10.02 5.01 1.64
CA THR A 113 -11.18 4.49 0.93
C THR A 113 -10.73 3.82 -0.37
N VAL A 114 -11.61 3.02 -0.97
CA VAL A 114 -11.34 2.37 -2.28
C VAL A 114 -11.05 3.42 -3.36
N LYS A 115 -11.71 4.58 -3.27
CA LYS A 115 -11.49 5.70 -4.19
C LYS A 115 -10.10 6.31 -4.01
N GLU A 116 -9.75 6.72 -2.78
CA GLU A 116 -8.44 7.31 -2.46
C GLU A 116 -7.29 6.34 -2.81
N ALA A 117 -7.48 5.03 -2.61
CA ALA A 117 -6.50 4.02 -3.00
C ALA A 117 -6.35 3.90 -4.52
N SER A 118 -7.43 4.04 -5.29
CA SER A 118 -7.38 4.05 -6.76
C SER A 118 -6.65 5.30 -7.27
N GLU A 119 -7.00 6.47 -6.75
CA GLU A 119 -6.35 7.74 -7.09
C GLU A 119 -4.86 7.72 -6.71
N PHE A 120 -4.51 7.09 -5.60
CA PHE A 120 -3.11 6.91 -5.20
C PHE A 120 -2.35 6.00 -6.16
N ILE A 121 -2.95 4.91 -6.64
CA ILE A 121 -2.34 4.04 -7.66
C ILE A 121 -2.07 4.82 -8.95
N GLU A 122 -3.04 5.61 -9.42
CA GLU A 122 -2.88 6.46 -10.60
C GLU A 122 -1.75 7.48 -10.42
N TYR A 123 -1.69 8.12 -9.25
CA TYR A 123 -0.59 9.01 -8.89
C TYR A 123 0.78 8.30 -8.95
N LEU A 124 0.89 7.07 -8.42
CA LEU A 124 2.14 6.31 -8.46
C LEU A 124 2.56 5.95 -9.88
N TYR A 125 1.61 5.61 -10.76
CA TYR A 125 1.90 5.38 -12.18
C TYR A 125 2.45 6.64 -12.85
N ALA A 126 1.81 7.79 -12.64
CA ALA A 126 2.29 9.07 -13.18
C ALA A 126 3.70 9.39 -12.65
N PHE A 127 3.89 9.33 -11.32
CA PHE A 127 5.16 9.61 -10.67
C PHE A 127 6.29 8.71 -11.17
N GLY A 128 6.00 7.40 -11.34
CA GLY A 128 6.97 6.43 -11.81
C GLY A 128 7.26 6.57 -13.30
N SER A 129 6.27 6.89 -14.13
CA SER A 129 6.45 7.11 -15.58
C SER A 129 7.36 8.30 -15.86
N GLU A 130 7.19 9.40 -15.13
CA GLU A 130 8.08 10.57 -15.23
C GLU A 130 9.55 10.25 -14.90
N ARG A 131 9.78 9.19 -14.13
CA ARG A 131 11.09 8.79 -13.60
C ARG A 131 11.62 7.49 -14.19
N GLY A 132 10.94 6.95 -15.22
CA GLY A 132 11.34 5.73 -15.90
C GLY A 132 11.33 4.48 -15.01
N VAL A 133 10.40 4.38 -14.06
CA VAL A 133 10.26 3.20 -13.19
C VAL A 133 9.71 2.02 -13.99
N PHE A 134 10.40 0.88 -13.90
CA PHE A 134 9.93 -0.41 -14.43
C PHE A 134 9.10 -1.13 -13.37
N TRP A 135 7.83 -1.37 -13.68
CA TRP A 135 6.90 -2.04 -12.76
C TRP A 135 7.11 -3.56 -12.77
N SER A 136 7.25 -4.15 -11.58
CA SER A 136 7.33 -5.61 -11.40
C SER A 136 5.97 -6.30 -11.52
N GLU A 137 4.88 -5.53 -11.45
CA GLU A 137 3.53 -6.01 -11.67
C GLU A 137 3.36 -6.49 -13.13
N ARG A 138 2.62 -7.59 -13.33
CA ARG A 138 2.16 -7.92 -14.68
C ARG A 138 1.19 -6.84 -15.13
N VAL A 139 1.53 -6.15 -16.22
CA VAL A 139 0.58 -5.34 -16.96
C VAL A 139 -0.55 -6.27 -17.39
N ASP A 140 -1.73 -6.13 -16.79
CA ASP A 140 -2.95 -6.76 -17.31
C ASP A 140 -3.28 -6.07 -18.63
N ILE A 141 -2.67 -6.57 -19.71
CA ILE A 141 -2.95 -6.14 -21.07
C ILE A 141 -4.41 -6.53 -21.33
N PRO A 142 -5.32 -5.56 -21.58
CA PRO A 142 -6.68 -5.88 -21.92
C PRO A 142 -6.73 -6.82 -23.13
N GLU A 143 -7.65 -7.77 -23.12
CA GLU A 143 -7.70 -8.86 -24.11
C GLU A 143 -7.82 -8.37 -25.57
N TRP A 144 -8.28 -7.13 -25.78
CA TRP A 144 -8.37 -6.47 -27.09
C TRP A 144 -7.07 -5.86 -27.63
N VAL A 145 -5.97 -5.90 -26.85
CA VAL A 145 -4.63 -5.44 -27.25
C VAL A 145 -3.72 -6.61 -27.65
N LYS A 146 -4.18 -7.86 -27.47
CA LYS A 146 -3.51 -9.07 -28.03
C LYS A 146 -4.02 -9.37 -29.43
#